data_AF-Q8Y6S3-F1
#
_entry.id   AF-Q8Y6S3-F1
#
_cell.length_a   1.000
_cell.length_b   1.000
_cell.length_c   1.000
_cell.angle_alpha   90.00
_cell.angle_beta   90.00
_cell.angle_gamma   90.00
#
_symmetry.space_group_name_H-M   'P 1'
#
loop_
_entity.id
_entity.type
_entity.pdbx_description
1 polymer ?
#
loop_
_entity_poly.entity_id
_entity_poly.type
_entity_poly.pdbx_seq_one_letter_code
_entity_poly.pdbx_strand_id
1 'polypeptide(L)' 'MHKIMKKPVFVDGMLLLVASLVFLLGYATSMPYFRDSEIGWIWTTLIAGIITLFFTFFNDFLEKKKARSKVR' A
#
# COMPACT_ATOMS: atom_id res chain seq x y z
N MET A 1 -13.27 -7.35 -8.04
CA MET A 1 -12.07 -7.39 -7.17
C MET A 1 -10.94 -8.22 -7.77
N HIS A 2 -11.21 -9.41 -8.34
CA HIS A 2 -10.19 -10.31 -8.93
C HIS A 2 -9.20 -9.70 -9.95
N LYS A 3 -9.56 -8.66 -10.73
CA LYS A 3 -8.63 -8.00 -11.68
C LYS A 3 -7.66 -7.01 -11.02
N ILE A 4 -8.06 -6.34 -9.95
CA ILE A 4 -7.21 -5.37 -9.23
C ILE A 4 -6.11 -6.11 -8.46
N MET A 5 -6.45 -7.26 -7.87
CA MET A 5 -5.51 -8.10 -7.12
C MET A 5 -4.36 -8.65 -7.97
N LYS A 6 -4.48 -8.64 -9.30
CA LYS A 6 -3.43 -9.04 -10.23
C LYS A 6 -2.51 -7.88 -10.65
N LYS A 7 -2.84 -6.64 -10.28
CA LYS A 7 -1.99 -5.48 -10.60
C LYS A 7 -0.79 -5.50 -9.64
N PRO A 8 0.46 -5.44 -10.15
CA PRO A 8 1.66 -5.47 -9.31
C PRO A 8 1.64 -4.35 -8.25
N VAL A 9 1.19 -3.16 -8.64
CA VAL A 9 1.04 -1.99 -7.75
C VAL A 9 0.09 -2.26 -6.57
N PHE A 10 -0.94 -3.09 -6.74
CA PHE A 10 -1.82 -3.49 -5.64
C PHE A 10 -1.06 -4.35 -4.61
N VAL A 11 -0.30 -5.32 -5.12
CA VAL A 11 0.49 -6.24 -4.28
C VAL A 11 1.56 -5.47 -3.52
N ASP A 12 2.27 -4.56 -4.20
CA ASP A 12 3.29 -3.70 -3.58
C ASP A 12 2.69 -2.80 -2.49
N GLY A 13 1.53 -2.19 -2.75
CA GLY A 13 0.82 -1.38 -1.76
C GLY A 13 0.39 -2.18 -0.53
N MET A 14 -0.09 -3.42 -0.73
CA MET A 14 -0.44 -4.32 0.37
C MET A 14 0.80 -4.77 1.15
N LEU A 15 1.91 -5.07 0.47
CA LEU A 15 3.18 -5.43 1.11
C LEU A 15 3.70 -4.27 1.97
N LEU A 16 3.63 -3.03 1.49
CA LEU A 16 4.02 -1.85 2.26
C LEU A 16 3.14 -1.65 3.51
N LEU A 17 1.83 -1.91 3.41
CA LEU A 17 0.95 -1.87 4.59
C LEU A 17 1.27 -2.97 5.61
N VAL A 18 1.54 -4.19 5.15
CA VAL A 18 1.93 -5.30 6.04
C VAL A 18 3.27 -5.00 6.69
N ALA A 19 4.23 -4.48 5.91
CA ALA A 19 5.54 -4.09 6.41
C ALA A 19 5.44 -2.99 7.48
N SER A 20 4.64 -1.94 7.25
CA SER A 20 4.46 -0.87 8.24
C SER A 20 3.84 -1.39 9.55
N LEU A 21 2.92 -2.36 9.46
CA LEU A 21 2.37 -3.07 10.62
C LEU A 21 3.43 -3.87 11.38
N VAL A 22 4.29 -4.60 10.66
CA VAL A 22 5.40 -5.35 11.26
C VAL A 22 6.39 -4.41 11.94
N PHE A 23 6.74 -3.29 11.30
CA PHE A 23 7.60 -2.26 11.89
C PHE A 23 6.97 -1.66 13.15
N LEU A 24 5.68 -1.35 13.13
CA LEU A 24 4.96 -0.81 14.28
C LEU A 24 4.93 -1.81 15.45
N LEU A 25 4.66 -3.08 15.18
CA LEU A 25 4.67 -4.14 16.19
C LEU A 25 6.08 -4.39 16.75
N GLY A 26 7.09 -4.41 15.89
CA GLY A 26 8.50 -4.54 16.29
C GLY A 26 8.96 -3.38 17.17
N TYR A 27 8.54 -2.15 16.83
CA TYR A 27 8.79 -0.96 17.63
C TYR A 27 8.06 -1.02 18.99
N ALA A 28 6.77 -1.36 19.01
CA ALA A 28 5.99 -1.46 20.24
C ALA A 28 6.48 -2.55 21.21
N THR A 29 6.98 -3.67 20.67
CA THR A 29 7.55 -4.77 21.46
C THR A 29 9.01 -4.56 21.83
N SER A 30 9.62 -3.41 21.46
CA SER A 30 11.02 -3.07 21.71
C SER A 30 12.00 -4.13 21.20
N MET A 31 11.65 -4.81 20.11
CA MET A 31 12.44 -5.88 19.54
C MET A 31 13.79 -5.32 19.06
N PRO A 32 14.95 -5.96 19.35
CA PRO A 32 16.27 -5.36 19.15
C PRO A 32 16.53 -4.83 17.74
N TYR A 33 16.00 -5.50 16.72
CA TYR A 33 16.14 -5.13 15.31
C TYR A 33 15.33 -3.89 14.91
N PHE A 34 14.19 -3.67 15.57
CA PHE A 34 13.25 -2.59 15.25
C PHE A 34 13.34 -1.42 16.23
N ARG A 35 14.11 -1.56 17.31
CA ARG A 35 14.29 -0.54 18.33
C ARG A 35 15.06 0.69 17.83
N ASP A 36 15.96 0.47 16.88
CA ASP A 36 16.70 1.53 16.17
C ASP A 36 15.98 2.01 14.90
N SER A 37 14.85 1.39 14.54
CA SER A 37 14.03 1.88 13.43
C SER A 37 13.40 3.20 13.85
N GLU A 38 13.85 4.30 13.23
CA GLU A 38 13.29 5.63 13.46
C GLU A 38 11.78 5.58 13.24
N ILE A 39 11.00 6.16 14.17
CA ILE A 39 9.54 6.33 14.02
C ILE A 39 9.20 6.93 12.65
N GLY A 40 10.08 7.81 12.12
CA GLY A 40 9.97 8.36 10.77
C GLY A 40 9.85 7.30 9.68
N TRP A 41 10.61 6.21 9.75
CA TRP A 41 10.55 5.09 8.79
C TRP A 41 9.22 4.35 8.85
N ILE A 42 8.65 4.17 10.04
CA ILE A 42 7.34 3.52 10.18
C ILE A 42 6.27 4.37 9.48
N TRP A 43 6.30 5.69 9.69
CA TRP A 43 5.37 6.62 9.05
C TRP A 43 5.56 6.71 7.53
N THR A 44 6.79 6.77 7.02
CA THR A 44 7.03 6.84 5.57
C THR A 44 6.57 5.56 4.87
N THR A 45 6.82 4.39 5.47
CA THR A 45 6.36 3.10 4.92
C THR A 45 4.84 3.01 4.89
N LEU A 46 4.17 3.49 5.94
CA LEU A 46 2.72 3.55 6.01
C LEU A 46 2.13 4.50 4.95
N ILE A 47 2.66 5.72 4.85
CA ILE A 47 2.20 6.72 3.87
C ILE A 47 2.44 6.21 2.45
N ALA A 48 3.60 5.61 2.17
CA ALA A 48 3.90 5.02 0.87
C ALA A 48 2.92 3.89 0.51
N GLY A 49 2.58 3.01 1.46
CA GLY A 49 1.57 1.97 1.25
C GLY A 49 0.19 2.55 0.91
N ILE A 50 -0.26 3.56 1.66
CA ILE A 50 -1.56 4.23 1.43
C ILE A 50 -1.59 4.89 0.05
N ILE A 51 -0.56 5.65 -0.32
CA ILE A 51 -0.48 6.34 -1.62
C ILE A 51 -0.48 5.33 -2.77
N THR A 52 0.31 4.27 -2.66
CA THR A 52 0.41 3.22 -3.68
C THR A 52 -0.94 2.54 -3.92
N LEU A 53 -1.68 2.22 -2.86
CA LEU A 53 -3.02 1.67 -2.96
C LEU A 53 -4.01 2.68 -3.52
N PHE A 54 -3.95 3.95 -3.09
CA PHE A 54 -4.79 5.02 -3.60
C PHE A 54 -4.66 5.14 -5.12
N PHE A 55 -3.44 5.21 -5.65
CA PHE A 55 -3.20 5.26 -7.09
C PHE A 55 -3.67 4.01 -7.82
N THR A 56 -3.53 2.84 -7.21
CA THR A 56 -4.03 1.57 -7.76
C THR A 56 -5.55 1.60 -7.95
N PHE A 57 -6.29 2.02 -6.92
CA PHE A 57 -7.74 2.14 -6.98
C PHE A 57 -8.19 3.26 -7.92
N PHE A 58 -7.49 4.40 -7.91
CA PHE A 58 -7.79 5.52 -8.78
C PHE A 58 -7.59 5.17 -10.26
N ASN A 59 -6.49 4.50 -10.60
CA ASN A 59 -6.25 4.02 -11.97
C ASN A 59 -7.29 2.99 -12.41
N ASP A 60 -7.67 2.04 -11.56
CA ASP A 60 -8.75 1.09 -11.87
C ASP A 60 -10.11 1.80 -12.08
N PHE A 61 -10.40 2.83 -11.29
CA PHE A 61 -11.58 3.66 -11.47
C PHE A 61 -11.58 4.41 -12.81
N LEU A 62 -10.44 5.02 -13.18
CA LEU A 62 -10.28 5.69 -14.46
C LEU A 62 -10.38 4.73 -15.66
N GLU A 63 -9.77 3.55 -15.57
CA GLU A 63 -9.87 2.51 -16.60
C GLU A 63 -11.32 2.07 -16.80
N LYS A 64 -12.06 1.80 -15.72
CA LYS A 64 -13.48 1.46 -15.79
C LYS A 64 -14.33 2.58 -16.35
N LYS A 65 -14.01 3.84 -16.02
CA LYS A 65 -14.70 5.02 -16.57
C LYS A 65 -14.46 5.15 -18.07
N LYS A 66 -13.21 4.99 -18.54
CA LYS A 66 -12.86 4.99 -19.97
C LYS A 66 -13.53 3.85 -20.72
N ALA A 67 -13.55 2.64 -20.16
CA ALA A 67 -14.20 1.49 -20.77
C ALA A 67 -15.71 1.73 -20.98
N ARG A 68 -16.40 2.31 -19.99
CA ARG A 68 -17.82 2.70 -20.14
C ARG A 68 -18.05 3.80 -21.18
N SER A 69 -17.13 4.76 -21.28
CA SER A 69 -17.24 5.86 -22.26
C SER A 69 -17.01 5.41 -23.70
N LYS A 70 -16.31 4.29 -23.93
CA LYS A 70 -16.02 3.76 -25.28
C LYS A 70 -17.13 2.85 -25.82
N VAL A 71 -18.06 2.41 -24.95
CA VAL A 71 -19.21 1.56 -25.29
C VAL A 71 -20.44 2.41 -25.65
N ARG A 72 -20.41 3.72 -25.39
CA ARG A 72 -21.43 4.69 -25.80
C ARG A 72 -20.97 5.44 -27.03
#